data_AF-A0A661LI25-F1
#
_entry.id   AF-A0A661LI25-F1
#
_cell.length_a   1.000
_cell.length_b   1.000
_cell.length_c   1.000
_cell.angle_alpha   90.00
_cell.angle_beta   90.00
_cell.angle_gamma   90.00
#
_symmetry.space_group_name_H-M   'P 1'
#
loop_
_entity.id
_entity.type
_entity.pdbx_description
1 polymer ?
#
loop_
_entity_poly.entity_id
_entity_poly.type
_entity_poly.pdbx_seq_one_letter_code
_entity_poly.pdbx_strand_id
1 'polypeptide(L)'
;MRLSDCFADLIAYLSYFLRTVERKQPPYDQVRHEIERLLGESESCLKQGAFSAEDYDQARFAVCAWIDEAILSSPWKEKLNWQKQQLQRIYYNTTDAGELFFERLNSLGLHQRDVREVYYLCLAMGFTGRYIQEGDQYLLDQLRASNLKLLL
;
A
#
# COMPACT_ATOMS: atom_id res chain seq x y z
N MET A 1 -13.12 7.53 -13.29
CA MET A 1 -11.78 7.04 -12.90
C MET A 1 -11.64 7.34 -11.42
N ARG A 2 -11.35 6.32 -10.61
CA ARG A 2 -11.07 6.43 -9.18
C ARG A 2 -9.57 6.49 -8.95
N LEU A 3 -9.14 7.01 -7.81
CA LEU A 3 -7.70 7.05 -7.49
C LEU A 3 -7.12 5.64 -7.32
N SER A 4 -7.94 4.69 -6.87
CA SER A 4 -7.61 3.27 -6.79
C SER A 4 -7.25 2.65 -8.14
N ASP A 5 -7.88 3.11 -9.23
CA ASP A 5 -7.58 2.64 -10.59
C ASP A 5 -6.12 2.93 -10.99
N CYS A 6 -5.53 4.01 -10.48
CA CYS A 6 -4.14 4.39 -10.74
C CYS A 6 -3.14 3.36 -10.21
N PHE A 7 -3.51 2.59 -9.19
CA PHE A 7 -2.66 1.58 -8.57
C PHE A 7 -3.06 0.15 -8.94
N ALA A 8 -4.03 -0.04 -9.84
CA ALA A 8 -4.58 -1.35 -10.16
C ALA A 8 -3.52 -2.34 -10.67
N ASP A 9 -2.66 -1.90 -11.58
CA ASP A 9 -1.59 -2.74 -12.14
C ASP A 9 -0.54 -3.11 -11.07
N LEU A 10 -0.21 -2.17 -10.18
CA LEU A 10 0.69 -2.40 -9.06
C LEU A 10 0.12 -3.40 -8.06
N ILE A 11 -1.17 -3.26 -7.72
CA ILE A 11 -1.90 -4.19 -6.85
C ILE A 11 -1.97 -5.58 -7.48
N ALA A 12 -2.26 -5.66 -8.78
CA ALA A 12 -2.32 -6.90 -9.53
C ALA A 12 -0.97 -7.61 -9.57
N TYR A 13 0.10 -6.86 -9.86
CA TYR A 13 1.47 -7.36 -9.84
C TYR A 13 1.84 -7.92 -8.47
N LEU A 14 1.63 -7.16 -7.40
CA LEU A 14 2.00 -7.61 -6.06
C LEU A 14 1.18 -8.85 -5.65
N SER A 15 -0.13 -8.86 -5.94
CA SER A 15 -0.99 -10.02 -5.69
C SER A 15 -0.50 -11.29 -6.41
N TYR A 16 -0.07 -11.15 -7.67
CA TYR A 16 0.52 -12.24 -8.44
C TYR A 16 1.87 -12.69 -7.86
N PHE A 17 2.73 -11.74 -7.51
CA PHE A 17 4.02 -12.00 -6.89
C PHE A 17 3.85 -12.79 -5.59
N LEU A 18 3.03 -12.31 -4.64
CA LEU A 18 2.81 -12.97 -3.35
C LEU A 18 2.28 -14.40 -3.50
N ARG A 19 1.42 -14.64 -4.50
CA ARG A 19 0.89 -15.98 -4.81
C ARG A 19 1.92 -16.95 -5.39
N THR A 20 2.98 -16.45 -6.01
CA THR A 20 3.93 -17.28 -6.77
C THR A 20 5.35 -17.28 -6.21
N VAL A 21 5.66 -16.35 -5.30
CA VAL A 21 7.02 -16.07 -4.83
C VAL A 21 7.67 -17.26 -4.13
N GLU A 22 6.88 -18.06 -3.40
CA GLU A 22 7.37 -19.26 -2.72
C GLU A 22 8.10 -20.21 -3.70
N ARG A 23 7.57 -20.35 -4.92
CA ARG A 23 8.14 -21.21 -5.97
C ARG A 23 9.09 -20.48 -6.90
N LYS A 24 8.73 -19.27 -7.35
CA LYS A 24 9.45 -18.57 -8.41
C LYS A 24 10.72 -17.86 -7.94
N GLN A 25 10.72 -17.33 -6.71
CA GLN A 25 11.87 -16.64 -6.10
C GLN A 25 12.61 -15.71 -7.08
N PRO A 26 11.93 -14.75 -7.73
CA PRO A 26 12.56 -13.87 -8.70
C PRO A 26 13.69 -13.04 -8.04
N PRO A 27 14.71 -12.62 -8.81
CA PRO A 27 15.79 -11.77 -8.30
C PRO A 27 15.27 -10.43 -7.75
N TYR A 28 15.98 -9.87 -6.76
CA TYR A 28 15.66 -8.59 -6.14
C TYR A 28 15.43 -7.48 -7.18
N ASP A 29 16.40 -7.31 -8.09
CA ASP A 29 16.36 -6.24 -9.09
C ASP A 29 15.13 -6.35 -9.98
N GLN A 30 14.70 -7.56 -10.35
CA GLN A 30 13.51 -7.73 -11.19
C GLN A 30 12.26 -7.20 -10.49
N VAL A 31 12.06 -7.57 -9.23
CA VAL A 31 10.89 -7.13 -8.44
C VAL A 31 10.95 -5.64 -8.17
N ARG A 32 12.15 -5.13 -7.83
CA ARG A 32 12.36 -3.71 -7.56
C ARG A 32 12.05 -2.84 -8.78
N HIS A 33 12.65 -3.15 -9.93
CA HIS A 33 12.42 -2.39 -11.16
C HIS A 33 10.95 -2.40 -11.57
N GLU A 34 10.26 -3.53 -11.42
CA GLU A 34 8.85 -3.62 -11.82
C GLU A 34 7.94 -2.79 -10.90
N ILE A 35 8.18 -2.81 -9.59
CA ILE A 35 7.43 -1.97 -8.65
C ILE A 35 7.69 -0.49 -8.90
N GLU A 36 8.94 -0.09 -9.12
CA GLU A 36 9.29 1.30 -9.43
C GLU A 36 8.70 1.77 -10.76
N ARG A 37 8.71 0.91 -11.78
CA ARG A 37 8.06 1.18 -13.08
C ARG A 37 6.57 1.45 -12.90
N LEU A 38 5.87 0.55 -12.21
CA LEU A 38 4.42 0.66 -11.97
C LEU A 38 4.06 1.87 -11.09
N LEU A 39 4.88 2.20 -10.09
CA LEU A 39 4.74 3.45 -9.32
C LEU A 39 4.95 4.70 -10.17
N GLY A 40 5.90 4.67 -11.12
CA GLY A 40 6.10 5.77 -12.06
C GLY A 40 4.93 5.92 -13.04
N GLU A 41 4.31 4.81 -13.45
CA GLU A 41 3.14 4.80 -14.32
C GLU A 41 1.88 5.30 -13.62
N SER A 42 1.71 5.01 -12.33
CA SER A 42 0.58 5.52 -11.54
C SER A 42 0.58 7.05 -11.45
N GLU A 43 1.75 7.71 -11.55
CA GLU A 43 1.85 9.18 -11.58
C GLU A 43 1.19 9.81 -12.83
N SER A 44 0.92 9.02 -13.88
CA SER A 44 0.21 9.50 -15.07
C SER A 44 -1.21 10.01 -14.74
N CYS A 45 -1.81 9.55 -13.65
CA CYS A 45 -3.10 10.05 -13.15
C CYS A 45 -3.07 11.53 -12.78
N LEU A 46 -1.93 12.05 -12.33
CA LEU A 46 -1.76 13.49 -12.05
C LEU A 46 -1.75 14.31 -13.34
N LYS A 47 -1.12 13.80 -14.39
CA LYS A 47 -1.02 14.48 -15.69
C LYS A 47 -2.38 14.62 -16.39
N GLN A 48 -3.30 13.71 -16.08
CA GLN A 48 -4.67 13.73 -16.61
C GLN A 48 -5.58 14.71 -15.84
N GLY A 49 -5.09 15.33 -14.75
CA GLY A 49 -5.84 16.30 -13.95
C GLY A 49 -6.97 15.68 -13.12
N ALA A 50 -6.94 14.36 -12.91
CA ALA A 50 -8.04 13.64 -12.25
C ALA A 50 -8.01 13.77 -10.72
N PHE A 51 -6.83 13.98 -10.12
CA PHE A 51 -6.63 14.05 -8.68
C PHE A 51 -5.59 15.11 -8.32
N SER A 52 -5.67 15.64 -7.10
CA SER A 52 -4.65 16.54 -6.57
C SER A 52 -3.34 15.78 -6.31
N ALA A 53 -2.21 16.48 -6.38
CA ALA A 53 -0.90 15.91 -6.04
C ALA A 53 -0.85 15.42 -4.58
N GLU A 54 -1.56 16.10 -3.69
CA GLU A 54 -1.65 15.76 -2.27
C GLU A 54 -2.44 14.47 -2.06
N ASP A 55 -3.62 14.32 -2.68
CA ASP A 55 -4.43 13.11 -2.56
C ASP A 55 -3.71 11.89 -3.16
N TYR A 56 -3.04 12.08 -4.30
CA TYR A 56 -2.22 11.04 -4.90
C TYR A 56 -1.08 10.62 -3.97
N ASP A 57 -0.36 11.57 -3.37
CA ASP A 57 0.75 11.25 -2.46
C ASP A 57 0.26 10.54 -1.19
N GLN A 58 -0.88 10.95 -0.63
CA GLN A 58 -1.50 10.25 0.51
C GLN A 58 -1.88 8.80 0.14
N ALA A 59 -2.46 8.58 -1.04
CA ALA A 59 -2.79 7.24 -1.50
C ALA A 59 -1.53 6.40 -1.80
N ARG A 60 -0.53 6.99 -2.44
CA ARG A 60 0.76 6.33 -2.73
C ARG A 60 1.47 5.91 -1.45
N PHE A 61 1.40 6.71 -0.39
CA PHE A 61 1.95 6.35 0.92
C PHE A 61 1.37 5.03 1.43
N ALA A 62 0.03 4.90 1.41
CA ALA A 62 -0.65 3.67 1.84
C ALA A 62 -0.20 2.45 1.02
N VAL A 63 -0.09 2.60 -0.29
CA VAL A 63 0.34 1.52 -1.19
C VAL A 63 1.79 1.13 -0.93
N CYS A 64 2.70 2.08 -0.75
CA CYS A 64 4.10 1.82 -0.40
C CYS A 64 4.22 1.08 0.94
N ALA A 65 3.50 1.52 1.97
CA ALA A 65 3.48 0.87 3.27
C ALA A 65 3.00 -0.58 3.18
N TRP A 66 1.93 -0.81 2.42
CA TRP A 66 1.40 -2.15 2.19
C TRP A 66 2.36 -3.06 1.41
N ILE A 67 2.99 -2.57 0.34
CA ILE A 67 3.98 -3.33 -0.42
C ILE A 67 5.14 -3.77 0.47
N ASP A 68 5.68 -2.84 1.28
CA ASP A 68 6.79 -3.14 2.18
C ASP A 68 6.42 -4.23 3.19
N GLU A 69 5.26 -4.12 3.84
CA GLU A 69 4.79 -5.11 4.81
C GLU A 69 4.53 -6.47 4.17
N ALA A 70 3.86 -6.50 3.01
CA ALA A 70 3.51 -7.72 2.32
C ALA A 70 4.75 -8.47 1.82
N ILE A 71 5.75 -7.76 1.30
CA ILE A 71 7.03 -8.36 0.86
C ILE A 71 7.80 -8.90 2.06
N LEU A 72 7.91 -8.15 3.15
CA LEU A 72 8.64 -8.60 4.35
C LEU A 72 7.98 -9.78 5.05
N SER A 73 6.66 -9.87 4.97
CA SER A 73 5.86 -10.99 5.49
C SER A 73 5.88 -12.22 4.58
N SER A 74 6.36 -12.10 3.35
CA SER A 74 6.39 -13.19 2.37
C SER A 74 7.54 -14.21 2.61
N PRO A 75 7.50 -15.40 1.96
CA PRO A 75 8.61 -16.35 1.94
C PRO A 75 9.69 -16.02 0.90
N TRP A 76 9.75 -14.78 0.40
CA TRP A 76 10.77 -14.37 -0.58
C TRP A 76 12.17 -14.34 0.02
N LYS A 77 13.14 -14.96 -0.65
CA LYS A 77 14.54 -15.03 -0.18
C LYS A 77 15.23 -13.66 -0.14
N GLU A 78 14.84 -12.75 -1.02
CA GLU A 78 15.47 -11.42 -1.14
C GLU A 78 14.84 -10.35 -0.23
N LYS A 79 13.89 -10.73 0.64
CA LYS A 79 13.19 -9.76 1.49
C LYS A 79 14.10 -8.99 2.45
N LEU A 80 15.25 -9.55 2.83
CA LEU A 80 16.25 -8.82 3.62
C LEU A 80 16.98 -7.73 2.80
N ASN A 81 17.11 -7.91 1.49
CA ASN A 81 17.61 -6.87 0.60
C ASN A 81 16.53 -5.79 0.42
N TRP A 82 15.26 -6.19 0.31
CA TRP A 82 14.13 -5.27 0.35
C TRP A 82 14.08 -4.43 1.63
N GLN A 83 14.28 -5.04 2.80
CA GLN A 83 14.27 -4.35 4.09
C GLN A 83 15.27 -3.17 4.15
N LYS A 84 16.40 -3.26 3.46
CA LYS A 84 17.41 -2.19 3.43
C LYS A 84 16.97 -0.97 2.60
N GLN A 85 16.03 -1.17 1.67
CA GLN A 85 15.62 -0.22 0.63
C GLN A 85 14.10 -0.13 0.54
N GLN A 86 13.40 -0.15 1.68
CA GLN A 86 11.95 -0.06 1.75
C GLN A 86 11.43 1.22 1.10
N LEU A 87 10.26 1.14 0.47
CA LEU A 87 9.61 2.26 -0.21
C LEU A 87 9.25 3.38 0.79
N GLN A 88 8.78 3.02 1.98
CA GLN A 88 8.50 3.98 3.07
C GLN A 88 9.72 4.85 3.42
N ARG A 89 10.92 4.27 3.37
CA ARG A 89 12.15 4.98 3.69
C ARG A 89 12.60 5.85 2.53
N ILE A 90 12.51 5.34 1.31
CA ILE A 90 13.00 6.02 0.11
C ILE A 90 12.12 7.21 -0.26
N TYR A 91 10.79 7.05 -0.22
CA TYR A 91 9.86 8.09 -0.66
C TYR A 91 9.39 9.00 0.48
N TYR A 92 9.33 8.49 1.71
CA TYR A 92 8.73 9.22 2.84
C TYR A 92 9.67 9.40 4.03
N ASN A 93 10.93 8.94 3.92
CA ASN A 93 11.94 9.05 4.97
C ASN A 93 11.45 8.56 6.34
N THR A 94 10.67 7.47 6.36
CA THR A 94 10.13 6.88 7.58
C THR A 94 10.40 5.39 7.67
N THR A 95 10.48 4.88 8.90
CA THR A 95 10.49 3.46 9.24
C THR A 95 9.19 3.01 9.91
N ASP A 96 8.30 3.96 10.24
CA ASP A 96 7.13 3.76 11.08
C ASP A 96 5.82 3.85 10.27
N ALA A 97 5.84 3.41 9.00
CA ALA A 97 4.65 3.49 8.15
C ALA A 97 3.46 2.70 8.71
N GLY A 98 3.71 1.64 9.50
CA GLY A 98 2.66 0.88 10.18
C GLY A 98 1.83 1.70 11.17
N GLU A 99 2.41 2.73 11.77
CA GLU A 99 1.72 3.68 12.66
C GLU A 99 1.11 4.82 11.84
N LEU A 100 1.95 5.47 11.01
CA LEU A 100 1.59 6.62 10.19
C LEU A 100 0.45 6.33 9.21
N PHE A 101 0.29 5.07 8.78
CA PHE A 101 -0.85 4.66 7.97
C PHE A 101 -2.17 4.99 8.66
N PHE A 102 -2.34 4.61 9.92
CA PHE A 102 -3.59 4.84 10.65
C PHE A 102 -3.75 6.31 11.03
N GLU A 103 -2.67 7.01 11.36
CA GLU A 103 -2.71 8.46 11.60
C GLU A 103 -3.21 9.22 10.37
N ARG A 104 -2.64 8.94 9.19
CA ARG A 104 -3.07 9.53 7.92
C ARG A 104 -4.51 9.14 7.57
N LEU A 105 -4.91 7.87 7.75
CA LEU A 105 -6.28 7.43 7.51
C LEU A 105 -7.31 8.17 8.38
N ASN A 106 -6.94 8.44 9.63
CA ASN A 106 -7.79 9.15 10.59
C ASN A 106 -7.84 10.67 10.34
N SER A 107 -6.80 11.24 9.71
CA SER A 107 -6.78 12.67 9.36
C SER A 107 -7.53 12.98 8.05
N LEU A 108 -7.86 11.97 7.24
CA LEU A 108 -8.59 12.16 5.99
C LEU A 108 -9.96 12.82 6.22
N GLY A 109 -10.22 13.90 5.49
CA GLY A 109 -11.52 14.56 5.47
C GLY A 109 -12.61 13.71 4.78
N LEU A 110 -13.88 14.07 4.98
CA LEU A 110 -15.02 13.42 4.32
C LEU A 110 -14.99 13.57 2.78
N HIS A 111 -14.30 14.58 2.26
CA HIS A 111 -14.16 14.83 0.82
C HIS A 111 -13.10 13.93 0.16
N GLN A 112 -12.15 13.37 0.93
CA GLN A 112 -11.05 12.53 0.42
C GLN A 112 -11.48 11.06 0.29
N ARG A 113 -12.66 10.81 -0.30
CA ARG A 113 -13.22 9.46 -0.46
C ARG A 113 -12.32 8.54 -1.28
N ASP A 114 -11.74 9.06 -2.37
CA ASP A 114 -10.84 8.29 -3.24
C ASP A 114 -9.56 7.85 -2.53
N VAL A 115 -8.96 8.71 -1.70
CA VAL A 115 -7.79 8.35 -0.88
C VAL A 115 -8.19 7.28 0.14
N ARG A 116 -9.32 7.46 0.82
CA ARG A 116 -9.84 6.50 1.80
C ARG A 116 -10.09 5.13 1.17
N GLU A 117 -10.57 5.09 -0.09
CA GLU A 117 -10.74 3.83 -0.83
C GLU A 117 -9.41 3.08 -0.98
N VAL A 118 -8.32 3.76 -1.32
CA VAL A 118 -6.99 3.14 -1.43
C VAL A 118 -6.49 2.56 -0.10
N TYR A 119 -6.67 3.29 1.00
CA TYR A 119 -6.37 2.79 2.34
C TYR A 119 -7.23 1.56 2.70
N TYR A 120 -8.52 1.63 2.39
CA TYR A 120 -9.43 0.50 2.62
C TYR A 120 -9.00 -0.74 1.83
N LEU A 121 -8.59 -0.58 0.57
CA LEU A 121 -8.07 -1.68 -0.25
C LEU A 121 -6.82 -2.30 0.38
N CYS A 122 -5.87 -1.48 0.86
CA CYS A 122 -4.68 -1.99 1.55
C CYS A 122 -5.05 -2.83 2.79
N LEU A 123 -6.01 -2.36 3.61
CA LEU A 123 -6.53 -3.12 4.75
C LEU A 123 -7.23 -4.42 4.31
N ALA A 124 -8.03 -4.38 3.25
CA ALA A 124 -8.72 -5.55 2.71
C ALA A 124 -7.74 -6.61 2.16
N MET A 125 -6.58 -6.18 1.68
CA MET A 125 -5.48 -7.04 1.22
C MET A 125 -4.57 -7.54 2.35
N GLY A 126 -4.92 -7.26 3.60
CA GLY A 126 -4.26 -7.82 4.78
C GLY A 126 -3.19 -6.92 5.39
N PHE A 127 -3.15 -5.62 5.08
CA PHE A 127 -2.30 -4.68 5.81
C PHE A 127 -2.71 -4.63 7.29
N THR A 128 -1.77 -4.90 8.19
CA THR A 128 -1.96 -4.85 9.64
C THR A 128 -1.30 -3.64 10.29
N GLY A 129 -0.14 -3.20 9.78
CA GLY A 129 0.65 -2.14 10.39
C GLY A 129 0.95 -2.42 11.86
N ARG A 130 0.64 -1.46 12.74
CA ARG A 130 0.85 -1.59 14.21
C ARG A 130 0.05 -2.70 14.90
N TYR A 131 -0.99 -3.23 14.26
CA TYR A 131 -1.97 -4.15 14.85
C TYR A 131 -1.58 -5.62 14.65
N ILE A 132 -0.47 -6.04 15.26
CA ILE A 132 0.10 -7.40 15.12
C ILE A 132 -0.15 -8.31 16.33
N GLN A 133 -0.77 -7.81 17.40
CA GLN A 133 -0.93 -8.58 18.65
C GLN A 133 -2.23 -9.40 18.64
N GLU A 134 -2.26 -10.47 19.45
CA GLU A 134 -3.49 -11.25 19.67
C GLU A 134 -4.59 -10.34 20.24
N GLY A 135 -5.73 -10.26 19.56
CA GLY A 135 -6.86 -9.39 19.91
C GLY A 135 -7.00 -8.14 19.03
N ASP A 136 -5.92 -7.71 18.37
CA ASP A 136 -5.96 -6.55 17.46
C ASP A 136 -6.77 -6.82 16.19
N GLN A 137 -6.95 -8.10 15.83
CA GLN A 137 -7.74 -8.52 14.67
C GLN A 137 -9.16 -7.93 14.72
N TYR A 138 -9.77 -7.88 15.90
CA TYR A 138 -11.09 -7.28 16.07
C TYR A 138 -11.10 -5.78 15.79
N LEU A 139 -10.05 -5.06 16.21
CA LEU A 139 -9.89 -3.63 15.92
C LEU A 139 -9.69 -3.38 14.43
N LEU A 140 -8.88 -4.21 13.75
CA LEU A 140 -8.72 -4.15 12.29
C LEU A 140 -10.02 -4.43 11.53
N ASP A 141 -10.82 -5.39 12.00
CA ASP A 141 -12.13 -5.69 11.41
C ASP A 141 -13.10 -4.51 11.61
N GLN A 142 -13.09 -3.89 12.79
CA GLN A 142 -13.87 -2.68 13.05
C GLN A 142 -13.44 -1.49 12.18
N LEU A 143 -12.13 -1.26 12.02
CA LEU A 143 -11.58 -0.21 11.17
C LEU A 143 -11.96 -0.42 9.71
N ARG A 144 -11.92 -1.65 9.21
CA ARG A 144 -12.38 -1.98 7.86
C ARG A 144 -13.87 -1.72 7.70
N ALA A 145 -14.69 -2.17 8.66
CA ALA A 145 -16.14 -1.98 8.60
C ALA A 145 -16.55 -0.49 8.68
N SER A 146 -15.89 0.30 9.52
CA SER A 146 -16.19 1.73 9.66
C SER A 146 -15.80 2.51 8.40
N ASN A 147 -14.62 2.23 7.82
CA ASN A 147 -14.18 2.88 6.60
C ASN A 147 -15.03 2.46 5.39
N LEU A 148 -15.45 1.20 5.29
CA LEU A 148 -16.38 0.75 4.25
C LEU A 148 -17.70 1.54 4.30
N LYS A 149 -18.26 1.79 5.50
CA LYS A 149 -19.49 2.59 5.64
C LYS A 149 -19.33 4.03 5.15
N LEU A 150 -18.14 4.62 5.26
CA LEU A 150 -17.87 5.98 4.75
C LEU A 150 -17.75 6.04 3.21
N LEU A 151 -17.53 4.89 2.57
CA LEU A 151 -17.40 4.75 1.12
C LEU A 151 -18.73 4.36 0.42
N LEU A 152 -19.73 3.91 1.18
CA LEU A 152 -21.11 3.71 0.71
C LEU A 152 -21.89 5.04 0.66
#